data_AF-A0A659XY91-F1
#
_entry.id   AF-A0A659XY91-F1
#
_cell.length_a   1.000
_cell.length_b   1.000
_cell.length_c   1.000
_cell.angle_alpha   90.00
_cell.angle_beta   90.00
_cell.angle_gamma   90.00
#
_symmetry.space_group_name_H-M   'P 1'
#
loop_
_entity.id
_entity.type
_entity.pdbx_description
1 polymer ?
#
loop_
_entity_poly.entity_id
_entity_poly.type
_entity_poly.pdbx_seq_one_letter_code
_entity_poly.pdbx_strand_id
1 'polypeptide(L)'
;VMEFLLINHPLDCPICDQGGECDLQDQAMAFGVDSSRYHENKRAVEDKYIGPLVKTVMNRCIHCTRCVRFTTEVAGISELGLIGRGEDAEITTYLEQAMTSELQGNVIDLCPVGALTSKPFAFQARPWELTKT
;
A
#
# COMPACT_ATOMS: atom_id res chain seq x y z
N VAL A 1 8.48 -17.08 -0.72
CA VAL A 1 7.46 -16.05 -1.07
C VAL A 1 7.90 -14.68 -0.58
N MET A 2 8.31 -14.52 0.69
CA MET A 2 8.70 -13.21 1.24
C MET A 2 9.78 -12.49 0.43
N GLU A 3 10.83 -13.20 0.00
CA GLU A 3 11.89 -12.61 -0.83
C GLU A 3 11.33 -11.95 -2.10
N PHE A 4 10.38 -12.59 -2.81
CA PHE A 4 9.76 -12.02 -4.02
C PHE A 4 8.95 -10.76 -3.73
N LEU A 5 8.31 -10.65 -2.56
CA LEU A 5 7.61 -9.43 -2.17
C LEU A 5 8.60 -8.29 -1.90
N LEU A 6 9.77 -8.60 -1.35
CA LEU A 6 10.81 -7.62 -1.01
C LEU A 6 11.73 -7.23 -2.19
N ILE A 7 11.81 -8.05 -3.24
CA ILE A 7 12.63 -7.79 -4.45
C ILE A 7 12.32 -6.41 -5.01
N ASN A 8 11.04 -6.12 -5.27
CA ASN A 8 10.59 -4.87 -5.86
C ASN A 8 9.99 -3.87 -4.86
N HIS A 9 9.97 -4.18 -3.56
CA HIS A 9 9.51 -3.25 -2.52
C HIS A 9 10.61 -2.22 -2.20
N PRO A 10 10.28 -0.91 -2.08
CA PRO A 10 11.25 0.14 -1.81
C PRO A 10 11.75 0.10 -0.36
N LEU A 11 12.93 0.69 -0.13
CA LEU A 11 13.54 0.82 1.20
C LEU A 11 13.00 2.04 1.95
N ASP A 12 11.67 2.17 1.98
CA ASP A 12 10.96 3.36 2.43
C ASP A 12 10.54 3.29 3.90
N CYS A 13 10.82 2.21 4.62
CA CYS A 13 10.34 2.00 5.99
C CYS A 13 10.52 3.21 6.93
N PRO A 14 11.64 3.96 6.91
CA PRO A 14 11.82 5.14 7.76
C PRO A 14 10.86 6.30 7.44
N ILE A 15 10.44 6.43 6.19
CA ILE A 15 9.54 7.49 5.70
C ILE A 15 8.11 6.98 5.46
N CYS A 16 7.84 5.71 5.69
CA CYS A 16 6.54 5.11 5.49
C CYS A 16 5.67 5.34 6.72
N ASP A 17 4.51 5.97 6.60
CA ASP A 17 3.61 6.26 7.74
C ASP A 17 3.27 4.99 8.54
N GLN A 18 2.99 3.90 7.82
CA GLN A 18 2.67 2.59 8.39
C GLN A 18 3.88 1.82 8.96
N GLY A 19 5.08 2.44 8.97
CA GLY A 19 6.25 1.85 9.61
C GLY A 19 5.98 1.62 11.10
N GLY A 20 6.17 0.38 11.57
CA GLY A 20 5.84 -0.05 12.94
C GLY A 20 4.50 -0.78 13.11
N GLU A 21 3.61 -0.72 12.12
CA GLU A 21 2.34 -1.47 12.09
C GLU A 21 2.10 -2.17 10.74
N CYS A 22 3.17 -2.35 9.97
CA CYS A 22 3.12 -2.91 8.63
C CYS A 22 3.17 -4.44 8.68
N ASP A 23 2.13 -5.11 8.19
CA ASP A 23 2.07 -6.58 8.10
C ASP A 23 3.31 -7.15 7.38
N LEU A 24 3.74 -6.50 6.29
CA LEU A 24 4.91 -6.96 5.53
C LEU A 24 6.19 -6.88 6.36
N GLN A 25 6.35 -5.83 7.17
CA GLN A 25 7.50 -5.67 8.05
C GLN A 25 7.52 -6.77 9.11
N ASP A 26 6.38 -7.00 9.77
CA ASP A 26 6.26 -7.98 10.85
C ASP A 26 6.46 -9.41 10.33
N GLN A 27 5.88 -9.73 9.17
CA GLN A 27 6.09 -11.04 8.53
C GLN A 27 7.51 -11.23 8.01
N ALA A 28 8.15 -10.17 7.50
CA ALA A 28 9.55 -10.24 7.09
C ALA A 28 10.49 -10.44 8.28
N MET A 29 10.20 -9.82 9.43
CA MET A 29 10.97 -10.03 10.66
C MET A 29 10.76 -11.44 11.23
N ALA A 30 9.51 -11.93 11.26
CA ALA A 30 9.18 -13.20 11.88
C ALA A 30 9.54 -14.43 11.01
N PHE A 31 9.41 -14.32 9.68
CA PHE A 31 9.52 -15.46 8.76
C PHE A 31 10.41 -15.19 7.53
N GLY A 32 10.92 -13.97 7.38
CA GLY A 32 11.80 -13.60 6.26
C GLY A 32 13.24 -14.06 6.46
N VAL A 33 14.06 -13.81 5.45
CA VAL A 33 15.51 -14.07 5.48
C VAL A 33 16.22 -12.73 5.71
N ASP A 34 17.25 -12.73 6.54
CA ASP A 34 17.96 -11.52 6.99
C ASP A 34 18.62 -10.70 5.88
N SER A 35 18.84 -11.29 4.70
CA SER A 35 19.54 -10.64 3.59
C SER A 35 18.81 -10.82 2.26
N SER A 36 18.89 -9.77 1.42
CA SER A 36 18.42 -9.79 0.03
C SER A 36 19.57 -10.18 -0.90
N ARG A 37 19.28 -11.05 -1.87
CA ARG A 37 20.19 -11.37 -2.98
C ARG A 37 19.99 -10.48 -4.20
N TYR A 38 18.94 -9.65 -4.18
CA TYR A 38 18.57 -8.78 -5.30
C TYR A 38 19.39 -7.48 -5.26
N HIS A 39 20.16 -7.25 -6.33
CA HIS A 39 21.05 -6.09 -6.50
C HIS A 39 20.69 -5.22 -7.71
N GLU A 40 19.64 -5.59 -8.44
CA GLU A 40 19.20 -4.85 -9.62
C GLU A 40 18.30 -3.66 -9.24
N ASN A 41 17.99 -2.83 -10.23
CA ASN A 41 17.09 -1.70 -10.01
C ASN A 41 15.68 -2.21 -9.68
N LYS A 42 15.10 -1.62 -8.65
CA LYS A 42 13.70 -1.87 -8.29
C LYS A 42 12.79 -1.10 -9.23
N ARG A 43 11.62 -1.67 -9.52
CA ARG A 43 10.59 -0.94 -10.27
C ARG A 43 10.18 0.33 -9.53
N ALA A 44 9.80 1.34 -10.31
CA ALA A 44 9.22 2.57 -9.80
C ALA A 44 7.93 2.88 -10.56
N VAL A 45 6.90 3.26 -9.82
CA VAL A 45 5.55 3.56 -10.23
C VAL A 45 5.23 4.97 -9.75
N GLU A 46 4.53 5.73 -10.57
CA GLU A 46 4.06 7.07 -10.22
C GLU A 46 2.91 7.01 -9.22
N ASP A 47 2.87 7.96 -8.31
CA ASP A 47 1.78 8.07 -7.35
C ASP A 47 0.51 8.58 -8.04
N LYS A 48 -0.61 7.89 -7.82
CA LYS A 48 -1.88 8.14 -8.49
C LYS A 48 -2.85 8.87 -7.59
N TYR A 49 -3.56 9.87 -8.11
CA TYR A 49 -4.55 10.57 -7.30
C TYR A 49 -5.84 9.75 -7.16
N ILE A 50 -6.12 9.28 -5.94
CA ILE A 50 -7.32 8.47 -5.63
C ILE A 50 -8.31 9.26 -4.74
N GLY A 51 -7.94 10.45 -4.29
CA GLY A 51 -8.84 11.34 -3.55
C GLY A 51 -8.15 12.21 -2.49
N PRO A 52 -8.93 12.98 -1.71
CA PRO A 52 -8.40 13.84 -0.66
C PRO A 52 -8.11 13.11 0.67
N LEU A 53 -8.69 11.93 0.89
CA LEU A 53 -8.54 11.19 2.16
C LEU A 53 -7.40 10.18 2.13
N VAL A 54 -7.18 9.53 0.99
CA VAL A 54 -6.17 8.47 0.84
C VAL A 54 -4.95 9.03 0.12
N LYS A 55 -3.80 8.94 0.77
CA LYS A 55 -2.49 9.17 0.17
C LYS A 55 -1.98 7.87 -0.42
N THR A 56 -1.45 7.94 -1.62
CA THR A 56 -0.97 6.80 -2.39
C THR A 56 0.53 6.86 -2.52
N VAL A 57 1.20 5.73 -2.26
CA VAL A 57 2.60 5.52 -2.62
C VAL A 57 2.71 4.16 -3.30
N MET A 58 2.52 4.12 -4.62
CA MET A 58 2.28 2.86 -5.34
C MET A 58 3.52 1.97 -5.46
N ASN A 59 4.71 2.54 -5.29
CA ASN A 59 5.96 1.81 -5.14
C ASN A 59 5.92 0.76 -4.03
N ARG A 60 5.19 1.02 -2.95
CA ARG A 60 5.09 0.13 -1.79
C ARG A 60 4.08 -0.99 -1.99
N CYS A 61 3.24 -0.92 -3.02
CA CYS A 61 2.18 -1.89 -3.23
C CYS A 61 2.74 -3.26 -3.66
N ILE A 62 2.29 -4.31 -2.98
CA ILE A 62 2.65 -5.71 -3.26
C ILE A 62 1.61 -6.46 -4.09
N HIS A 63 0.66 -5.75 -4.71
CA HIS A 63 -0.37 -6.33 -5.59
C HIS A 63 -1.23 -7.43 -4.97
N CYS A 64 -1.50 -7.34 -3.67
CA CYS A 64 -2.34 -8.30 -2.96
C CYS A 64 -3.84 -8.22 -3.30
N THR A 65 -4.24 -7.21 -4.10
CA THR A 65 -5.61 -6.90 -4.54
C THR A 65 -6.68 -6.82 -3.45
N ARG A 66 -6.31 -6.66 -2.17
CA ARG A 66 -7.26 -6.50 -1.05
C ARG A 66 -8.12 -5.25 -1.21
N CYS A 67 -7.51 -4.13 -1.59
CA CYS A 67 -8.22 -2.87 -1.82
C CYS A 67 -9.23 -2.97 -2.97
N VAL A 68 -8.83 -3.56 -4.10
CA VAL A 68 -9.70 -3.77 -5.27
C VAL A 68 -10.92 -4.61 -4.87
N ARG A 69 -10.71 -5.76 -4.23
CA ARG A 69 -11.79 -6.62 -3.75
C ARG A 69 -12.71 -5.92 -2.76
N PHE A 70 -12.16 -5.18 -1.80
CA PHE A 70 -12.97 -4.42 -0.85
C PHE A 70 -13.85 -3.39 -1.53
N THR A 71 -13.31 -2.63 -2.48
CA THR A 71 -14.11 -1.64 -3.21
C THR A 71 -15.24 -2.30 -4.00
N THR A 72 -14.98 -3.41 -4.68
CA THR A 72 -15.98 -4.10 -5.50
C THR A 72 -17.03 -4.85 -4.67
N GLU A 73 -16.61 -5.54 -3.61
CA GLU A 73 -17.47 -6.46 -2.85
C GLU A 73 -18.18 -5.77 -1.68
N VAL A 74 -17.50 -4.84 -0.98
CA VAL A 74 -18.03 -4.20 0.23
C VAL A 74 -18.54 -2.80 -0.06
N ALA A 75 -17.74 -1.97 -0.75
CA ALA A 75 -18.13 -0.61 -1.07
C ALA A 75 -19.11 -0.53 -2.27
N GLY A 76 -19.28 -1.63 -3.02
CA GLY A 76 -20.17 -1.73 -4.17
C GLY A 76 -19.76 -0.87 -5.35
N ILE A 77 -18.51 -0.38 -5.38
CA ILE A 77 -17.96 0.48 -6.41
C ILE A 77 -16.78 -0.21 -7.11
N SER A 78 -16.72 -0.11 -8.44
CA SER A 78 -15.66 -0.72 -9.25
C SER A 78 -14.68 0.34 -9.78
N GLU A 79 -14.29 1.27 -8.91
CA GLU A 79 -13.41 2.39 -9.28
C GLU A 79 -11.93 2.01 -9.22
N LEU A 80 -11.52 1.13 -8.29
CA LEU A 80 -10.15 0.60 -8.23
C LEU A 80 -10.01 -0.68 -9.05
N GLY A 81 -8.93 -0.77 -9.82
CA GLY A 81 -8.58 -1.94 -10.59
C GLY A 81 -7.08 -2.20 -10.62
N LEU A 82 -6.72 -3.42 -11.00
CA LEU A 82 -5.35 -3.76 -11.36
C LEU A 82 -5.22 -3.63 -12.89
N ILE A 83 -4.43 -2.66 -13.34
CA ILE A 83 -4.09 -2.48 -14.76
C ILE A 83 -2.70 -3.05 -15.04
N GLY A 84 -2.40 -3.29 -16.31
CA GLY A 84 -1.11 -3.83 -16.73
C GLY A 84 -0.99 -5.34 -16.48
N ARG A 85 0.23 -5.86 -16.61
CA ARG A 85 0.54 -7.29 -16.43
C ARG A 85 1.99 -7.48 -15.97
N GLY A 86 2.25 -8.56 -15.24
CA GLY A 86 3.59 -8.86 -14.76
C GLY A 86 4.09 -7.82 -13.76
N GLU A 87 5.32 -7.35 -13.91
CA GLU A 87 5.93 -6.37 -13.01
C GLU A 87 5.39 -4.94 -13.21
N ASP A 88 4.90 -4.65 -14.42
CA ASP A 88 4.25 -3.39 -14.80
C ASP A 88 2.77 -3.34 -14.39
N ALA A 89 2.33 -4.28 -13.55
CA ALA A 89 1.00 -4.21 -12.97
C ALA A 89 0.92 -3.05 -11.96
N GLU A 90 -0.19 -2.32 -11.98
CA GLU A 90 -0.42 -1.14 -11.15
C GLU A 90 -1.85 -1.13 -10.62
N ILE A 91 -2.02 -0.73 -9.36
CA ILE A 91 -3.35 -0.49 -8.79
C ILE A 91 -3.66 0.99 -8.99
N THR A 92 -4.70 1.28 -9.78
CA THR A 92 -5.12 2.66 -10.06
C THR A 92 -6.63 2.73 -10.24
N THR A 93 -7.15 3.95 -10.30
CA THR A 93 -8.50 4.22 -10.80
C THR A 93 -8.46 4.38 -12.31
N TYR A 94 -9.44 3.82 -13.04
CA TYR A 94 -9.43 3.80 -14.51
C TYR A 94 -9.41 5.20 -15.16
N LEU A 95 -9.90 6.23 -14.46
CA LEU A 95 -9.99 7.61 -14.95
C LEU A 95 -9.16 8.60 -14.12
N GLU A 96 -8.24 8.14 -13.26
CA GLU A 96 -7.55 8.99 -12.25
C GLU A 96 -8.52 9.88 -11.46
N GLN A 97 -9.75 9.38 -11.30
CA GLN A 97 -10.80 10.06 -10.56
C GLN A 97 -10.67 9.72 -9.08
N ALA A 98 -11.08 10.69 -8.27
CA ALA A 98 -11.22 10.48 -6.83
C ALA A 98 -12.29 9.42 -6.57
N MET A 99 -12.04 8.56 -5.59
CA MET A 99 -13.02 7.61 -5.11
C MET A 99 -14.25 8.36 -4.58
N THR A 100 -15.43 7.92 -5.02
CA THR A 100 -16.70 8.56 -4.65
C THR A 100 -17.38 7.92 -3.44
N SER A 101 -16.91 6.76 -3.00
CA SER A 101 -17.52 6.02 -1.89
C SER A 101 -17.25 6.67 -0.52
N GLU A 102 -18.29 6.69 0.31
CA GLU A 102 -18.24 7.04 1.74
C GLU A 102 -17.26 6.15 2.53
N LEU A 103 -17.04 4.91 2.07
CA LEU A 103 -16.18 3.92 2.73
C LEU A 103 -14.72 3.95 2.24
N GLN A 104 -14.31 4.97 1.47
CA GLN A 104 -12.97 5.07 0.90
C GLN A 104 -11.84 5.07 1.93
N GLY A 105 -12.09 5.59 3.14
CA GLY A 105 -11.09 5.64 4.22
C GLY A 105 -10.71 4.26 4.75
N ASN A 106 -11.64 3.30 4.71
CA ASN A 106 -11.40 1.96 5.25
C ASN A 106 -10.36 1.18 4.44
N VAL A 107 -10.11 1.57 3.18
CA VAL A 107 -9.09 0.95 2.34
C VAL A 107 -7.68 1.10 2.93
N ILE A 108 -7.47 2.13 3.76
CA ILE A 108 -6.21 2.35 4.49
C ILE A 108 -5.93 1.19 5.45
N ASP A 109 -6.92 0.83 6.28
CA ASP A 109 -6.77 -0.25 7.27
C ASP A 109 -6.64 -1.63 6.63
N LEU A 110 -7.22 -1.81 5.44
CA LEU A 110 -7.10 -3.06 4.68
C LEU A 110 -5.74 -3.24 4.00
N CYS A 111 -4.97 -2.16 3.84
CA CYS A 111 -3.69 -2.22 3.14
C CYS A 111 -2.62 -2.85 4.06
N PRO A 112 -2.04 -4.01 3.68
CA PRO A 112 -1.01 -4.66 4.51
C PRO A 112 0.35 -3.95 4.48
N VAL A 113 0.46 -2.89 3.68
CA VAL A 113 1.67 -2.13 3.40
C VAL A 113 1.32 -0.66 3.28
N GLY A 114 2.28 0.25 3.51
CA GLY A 114 2.05 1.69 3.44
C GLY A 114 1.91 2.28 2.04
N ALA A 115 1.22 1.56 1.14
CA ALA A 115 0.88 2.01 -0.19
C ALA A 115 -0.38 2.89 -0.20
N LEU A 116 -1.33 2.63 0.69
CA LEU A 116 -2.55 3.42 0.88
C LEU A 116 -2.58 3.87 2.33
N THR A 117 -2.28 5.15 2.58
CA THR A 117 -2.23 5.74 3.93
C THR A 117 -3.21 6.89 4.07
N SER A 118 -3.50 7.30 5.30
CA SER A 118 -4.34 8.47 5.55
C SER A 118 -3.59 9.75 5.16
N LYS A 119 -4.16 10.54 4.24
CA LYS A 119 -3.60 11.83 3.86
C LYS A 119 -3.72 12.87 4.99
N PRO A 120 -4.85 12.97 5.73
CA PRO A 120 -4.94 13.87 6.87
C PRO A 120 -3.96 13.56 8.00
N PHE A 121 -3.67 12.28 8.24
CA PHE A 121 -2.78 11.83 9.32
C PHE A 121 -1.31 11.66 8.86
N ALA A 122 -1.01 11.91 7.58
CA ALA A 122 0.32 11.70 7.02
C ALA A 122 1.39 12.44 7.82
N PHE A 123 2.41 11.71 8.27
CA PHE A 123 3.56 12.20 9.02
C PHE A 123 3.27 12.91 10.35
N GLN A 124 2.08 12.75 10.93
CA GLN A 124 1.74 13.43 12.20
C GLN A 124 2.29 12.72 13.44
N ALA A 125 2.25 11.39 13.46
CA ALA A 125 2.71 10.59 14.59
C ALA A 125 3.08 9.17 14.13
N ARG A 126 3.71 8.41 15.01
CA ARG A 126 4.03 6.99 14.78
C ARG A 126 3.16 6.05 15.61
N PRO A 127 2.90 4.81 15.13
CA PRO A 127 2.03 3.87 15.84
C PRO A 127 2.45 3.59 17.29
N TRP A 128 3.75 3.56 17.57
CA TRP A 128 4.30 3.34 18.92
C TRP A 128 4.22 4.57 19.84
N GLU A 129 3.91 5.75 19.33
CA GLU A 129 3.72 6.98 20.11
C GLU A 129 2.25 7.16 20.56
N LEU A 130 1.32 6.45 19.91
CA LEU A 130 -0.11 6.57 20.16
C LEU A 130 -0.54 5.70 21.34
N THR A 131 -1.21 6.32 22.31
CA THR A 131 -1.86 5.59 23.42
C THR A 131 -3.26 5.14 22.98
N LYS A 132 -3.52 3.84 23.03
CA LYS A 132 -4.85 3.27 22.78
C LYS A 132 -5.72 3.45 24.02
N THR A 133 -6.81 4.21 23.88
CA THR A 133 -7.85 4.39 24.91
C THR A 133 -8.98 3.40 24.75
#